data_AF-A1WE05-F1
#
_entry.id   AF-A1WE05-F1
#
_cell.length_a   1.000
_cell.length_b   1.000
_cell.length_c   1.000
_cell.angle_alpha   90.00
_cell.angle_beta   90.00
_cell.angle_gamma   90.00
#
_symmetry.space_group_name_H-M   'P 1'
#
loop_
_entity.id
_entity.type
_entity.pdbx_description
1 polymer ?
#
loop_
_entity_poly.entity_id
_entity_poly.type
_entity_poly.pdbx_seq_one_letter_code
_entity_poly.pdbx_strand_id
1 'polypeptide(L)'
;MMKQRVMDGAGPREKSGQVVADPGLQGVDRFQIKSGLVQAIAWTMQHRSLTQQAMAEISGIARPRLSLALRGDFSQLSERKLMDALTRLGFDIEIKVKRTRKAQGVRQLVLS
;
A
#
# COMPACT_ATOMS: atom_id res chain seq x y z
N MET A 1 -1.11 -25.96 51.84
CA MET A 1 0.15 -25.60 52.51
C MET A 1 1.19 -25.25 51.45
N MET A 2 1.91 -24.14 51.66
CA MET A 2 2.78 -23.43 50.71
C MET A 2 4.17 -24.07 50.51
N LYS A 3 4.75 -23.92 49.31
CA LYS A 3 6.17 -23.60 49.02
C LYS A 3 6.32 -23.44 47.49
N GLN A 4 7.05 -22.53 46.85
CA GLN A 4 7.96 -21.44 47.23
C GLN A 4 8.14 -20.50 46.00
N ARG A 5 8.45 -19.22 46.24
CA ARG A 5 8.80 -18.18 45.24
C ARG A 5 10.16 -18.43 44.59
N VAL A 6 10.38 -17.86 43.40
CA VAL A 6 11.60 -17.11 43.05
C VAL A 6 11.32 -16.07 41.96
N MET A 7 11.89 -14.88 42.14
CA MET A 7 11.95 -13.76 41.19
C MET A 7 13.27 -13.79 40.41
N ASP A 8 13.33 -12.90 39.40
CA ASP A 8 14.51 -12.26 38.78
C ASP A 8 15.20 -12.91 37.59
N GLY A 9 15.40 -12.09 36.55
CA GLY A 9 16.26 -12.39 35.42
C GLY A 9 15.89 -11.69 34.12
N ALA A 10 15.88 -10.35 34.09
CA ALA A 10 15.92 -9.60 32.84
C ALA A 10 17.26 -9.85 32.13
N GLY A 11 17.25 -10.72 31.11
CA GLY A 11 18.37 -10.93 30.19
C GLY A 11 18.23 -10.04 28.95
N PRO A 12 19.23 -9.22 28.59
CA PRO A 12 19.19 -8.43 27.37
C PRO A 12 19.85 -9.17 26.18
N ARG A 13 19.39 -8.80 24.97
CA ARG A 13 19.91 -9.13 23.62
C ARG A 13 19.36 -10.48 23.13
N GLU A 14 18.79 -10.56 21.94
CA GLU A 14 19.45 -10.23 20.68
C GLU A 14 18.56 -9.37 19.75
N LYS A 15 19.13 -8.27 19.24
CA LYS A 15 18.59 -7.58 18.08
C LYS A 15 18.86 -8.46 16.87
N SER A 16 18.00 -9.46 16.64
CA SER A 16 17.92 -10.10 15.34
C SER A 16 17.45 -9.02 14.38
N GLY A 17 18.39 -8.55 13.56
CA GLY A 17 18.15 -7.56 12.54
C GLY A 17 16.86 -7.93 11.82
N GLN A 18 15.83 -7.14 12.08
CA GLN A 18 14.61 -7.22 11.30
C GLN A 18 15.06 -6.76 9.93
N VAL A 19 15.42 -7.74 9.11
CA VAL A 19 15.66 -7.59 7.69
C VAL A 19 14.48 -6.76 7.23
N VAL A 20 14.75 -5.53 6.84
CA VAL A 20 13.77 -4.69 6.17
C VAL A 20 13.50 -5.45 4.89
N ALA A 21 12.47 -6.29 4.96
CA ALA A 21 11.89 -6.91 3.80
C ALA A 21 11.48 -5.74 2.93
N ASP A 22 12.20 -5.55 1.83
CA ASP A 22 11.83 -4.65 0.76
C ASP A 22 10.37 -4.97 0.40
N PRO A 23 9.40 -4.09 0.73
CA PRO A 23 7.99 -4.37 0.49
C PRO A 23 7.67 -3.97 -0.95
N GLY A 24 8.51 -4.37 -1.90
CA GLY A 24 8.25 -4.30 -3.33
C GLY A 24 7.19 -5.32 -3.75
N LEU A 25 5.96 -5.15 -3.25
CA LEU A 25 4.73 -5.75 -3.80
C LEU A 25 4.75 -7.27 -4.02
N GLN A 26 5.51 -8.02 -3.22
CA GLN A 26 5.45 -9.48 -3.25
C GLN A 26 4.41 -9.97 -2.26
N GLY A 27 3.22 -10.26 -2.78
CA GLY A 27 2.13 -10.85 -2.04
C GLY A 27 0.80 -10.34 -2.56
N VAL A 28 -0.01 -11.25 -3.09
CA VAL A 28 -1.29 -11.01 -3.75
C VAL A 28 -2.34 -10.54 -2.74
N ASP A 29 -2.14 -9.37 -2.13
CA ASP A 29 -3.15 -8.77 -1.28
C ASP A 29 -4.29 -8.24 -2.14
N ARG A 30 -5.46 -8.85 -1.97
CA ARG A 30 -6.69 -8.45 -2.65
C ARG A 30 -7.19 -7.16 -2.02
N PHE A 31 -6.64 -6.04 -2.44
CA PHE A 31 -7.12 -4.73 -2.01
C PHE A 31 -8.42 -4.37 -2.73
N GLN A 32 -9.29 -3.60 -2.06
CA GLN A 32 -10.31 -2.83 -2.76
C GLN A 32 -9.59 -1.94 -3.77
N ILE A 33 -10.03 -1.94 -5.04
CA ILE A 33 -9.33 -1.32 -6.19
C ILE A 33 -8.68 0.02 -5.81
N LYS A 34 -9.48 0.91 -5.22
CA LYS A 34 -9.09 2.27 -4.86
C LYS A 34 -7.95 2.32 -3.83
N SER A 35 -8.01 1.53 -2.76
CA SER A 35 -6.96 1.49 -1.75
C SER A 35 -5.68 0.84 -2.29
N GLY A 36 -5.81 -0.15 -3.15
CA GLY A 36 -4.66 -0.75 -3.85
C GLY A 36 -3.92 0.26 -4.73
N LEU A 37 -4.65 1.05 -5.52
CA LEU A 37 -4.06 2.08 -6.38
C LEU A 37 -3.35 3.18 -5.55
N VAL A 38 -3.96 3.61 -4.44
CA VAL A 38 -3.33 4.59 -3.53
C VAL A 38 -2.06 4.02 -2.88
N GLN A 39 -2.07 2.74 -2.50
CA GLN A 39 -0.88 2.09 -1.97
C GLN A 39 0.25 2.00 -2.99
N ALA A 40 -0.04 1.68 -4.26
CA ALA A 40 0.97 1.69 -5.32
C ALA A 40 1.58 3.08 -5.53
N ILE A 41 0.76 4.14 -5.45
CA ILE A 41 1.21 5.54 -5.48
C ILE A 41 2.13 5.84 -4.28
N ALA A 42 1.70 5.49 -3.06
CA ALA A 42 2.46 5.72 -1.83
C ALA A 42 3.79 4.98 -1.84
N TRP A 43 3.77 3.71 -2.26
CA TRP A 43 4.93 2.86 -2.42
C TRP A 43 5.93 3.49 -3.40
N THR A 44 5.45 3.94 -4.56
CA THR A 44 6.30 4.61 -5.57
C THR A 44 6.95 5.87 -5.02
N MET A 45 6.19 6.68 -4.27
CA MET A 45 6.71 7.89 -3.64
C MET A 45 7.86 7.57 -2.68
N GLN A 46 7.72 6.52 -1.87
CA GLN A 46 8.77 6.07 -0.94
C GLN A 46 9.99 5.50 -1.68
N HIS A 47 9.79 4.60 -2.65
CA HIS A 47 10.90 3.92 -3.34
C HIS A 47 11.71 4.87 -4.23
N ARG A 48 11.06 5.89 -4.80
CA ARG A 48 11.74 6.94 -5.58
C ARG A 48 12.19 8.12 -4.73
N SER A 49 12.05 8.06 -3.39
CA SER A 49 12.38 9.14 -2.46
C SER A 49 11.77 10.51 -2.87
N LEU A 50 10.55 10.49 -3.41
CA LEU A 50 9.88 11.68 -3.88
C LEU A 50 9.24 12.43 -2.71
N THR A 51 9.36 13.76 -2.71
CA THR A 51 8.54 14.58 -1.82
C THR A 51 7.08 14.53 -2.26
N GLN A 52 6.16 14.81 -1.34
CA GLN A 52 4.74 14.89 -1.68
C GLN A 52 4.44 15.96 -2.74
N GLN A 53 5.27 17.00 -2.85
CA GLN A 53 5.14 18.03 -3.88
C GLN A 53 5.56 17.50 -5.26
N ALA A 54 6.75 16.89 -5.35
CA ALA A 54 7.19 16.27 -6.61
C ALA A 54 6.22 15.18 -7.07
N MET A 55 5.69 14.40 -6.13
CA MET A 55 4.68 13.39 -6.41
C MET A 55 3.38 13.99 -6.94
N ALA A 56 2.93 15.12 -6.40
CA ALA A 56 1.74 15.83 -6.88
C ALA A 56 1.92 16.33 -8.32
N GLU A 57 3.11 16.83 -8.65
CA GLU A 57 3.47 17.30 -9.99
C GLU A 57 3.48 16.15 -11.01
N ILE A 58 4.14 15.03 -10.70
CA ILE A 58 4.23 13.88 -11.60
C ILE A 58 2.87 13.20 -11.78
N SER A 59 2.17 12.91 -10.67
CA SER A 59 0.88 12.21 -10.70
C SER A 59 -0.27 13.05 -11.26
N GLY A 60 -0.11 14.37 -11.35
CA GLY A 60 -1.18 15.30 -11.70
C GLY A 60 -2.32 15.32 -10.67
N ILE A 61 -2.07 14.88 -9.43
CA ILE A 61 -2.99 14.98 -8.30
C ILE A 61 -2.57 16.19 -7.46
N ALA A 62 -3.49 17.12 -7.23
CA ALA A 62 -3.22 18.29 -6.39
C ALA A 62 -2.71 17.86 -5.00
N ARG A 63 -1.64 18.49 -4.52
CA ARG A 63 -0.95 18.16 -3.27
C ARG A 63 -1.87 18.00 -2.04
N PRO A 64 -2.93 18.82 -1.82
CA PRO A 64 -3.87 18.60 -0.72
C PRO A 64 -4.64 17.27 -0.83
N ARG A 65 -5.11 16.93 -2.04
CA ARG A 65 -5.83 15.66 -2.28
C ARG A 65 -4.89 14.45 -2.17
N LEU A 66 -3.66 14.60 -2.65
CA LEU A 66 -2.63 13.58 -2.45
C LEU A 66 -2.35 13.36 -0.96
N SER A 67 -2.30 14.44 -0.17
CA SER A 67 -2.11 14.36 1.28
C SER A 67 -3.20 13.54 1.98
N LEU A 68 -4.46 13.79 1.62
CA LEU A 68 -5.60 13.09 2.18
C LEU A 68 -5.56 11.61 1.78
N ALA A 69 -5.27 11.32 0.50
CA ALA A 69 -5.18 9.95 0.01
C ALA A 69 -4.12 9.14 0.74
N LEU A 70 -2.92 9.71 0.95
CA LEU A 70 -1.83 9.07 1.69
C LEU A 70 -2.15 8.84 3.18
N ARG A 71 -3.15 9.53 3.75
CA ARG A 71 -3.66 9.31 5.11
C ARG A 71 -4.87 8.38 5.16
N GLY A 72 -5.26 7.80 4.03
CA GLY A 72 -6.40 6.89 3.92
C GLY A 72 -7.73 7.55 3.50
N ASP A 73 -7.78 8.88 3.35
CA ASP A 73 -8.95 9.57 2.78
C ASP A 73 -8.76 9.84 1.29
N PHE A 74 -9.17 8.87 0.50
CA PHE A 74 -9.19 8.95 -0.97
C PHE A 74 -10.62 9.01 -1.49
N SER A 75 -11.60 9.44 -0.69
CA SER A 75 -13.01 9.56 -1.09
C SER A 75 -13.18 10.43 -2.34
N GLN A 76 -12.45 11.54 -2.40
CA GLN A 76 -12.50 12.58 -3.44
C GLN A 76 -11.72 12.26 -4.74
N LEU A 77 -10.97 11.16 -4.78
CA LEU A 77 -10.27 10.72 -6.01
C LEU A 77 -11.11 9.64 -6.70
N SER A 78 -11.17 9.62 -8.03
CA SER A 78 -11.79 8.49 -8.73
C SER A 78 -10.77 7.36 -8.95
N GLU A 79 -11.24 6.11 -9.14
CA GLU A 79 -10.37 5.00 -9.56
C GLU A 79 -9.61 5.38 -10.85
N ARG A 80 -10.29 6.02 -11.81
CA ARG A 80 -9.68 6.54 -13.05
C ARG A 80 -8.56 7.54 -12.78
N LYS A 81 -8.76 8.51 -11.87
CA LYS A 81 -7.73 9.51 -11.58
C LYS A 81 -6.48 8.89 -10.95
N LEU A 82 -6.66 7.84 -10.14
CA LEU A 82 -5.55 7.08 -9.55
C LEU A 82 -4.83 6.23 -10.60
N MET A 83 -5.57 5.62 -11.53
CA MET A 83 -4.99 4.92 -12.67
C MET A 83 -4.18 5.89 -13.57
N ASP A 84 -4.72 7.06 -13.90
CA ASP A 84 -4.01 8.09 -14.68
C ASP A 84 -2.74 8.61 -13.97
N ALA A 85 -2.74 8.63 -12.63
CA ALA A 85 -1.55 8.97 -11.85
C ALA A 85 -0.47 7.89 -11.97
N LEU A 86 -0.85 6.61 -11.89
CA LEU A 86 0.08 5.49 -12.05
C LEU A 86 0.66 5.40 -13.46
N THR A 87 -0.13 5.66 -14.51
CA THR A 87 0.41 5.71 -15.88
C THR A 87 1.44 6.82 -16.05
N ARG A 88 1.23 7.99 -15.44
CA ARG A 88 2.24 9.08 -15.40
C ARG A 88 3.50 8.72 -14.61
N LEU A 89 3.39 7.81 -13.65
CA LEU A 89 4.52 7.29 -12.89
C LEU A 89 5.27 6.17 -13.63
N GLY A 90 4.77 5.75 -14.80
CA GLY A 90 5.38 4.74 -15.65
C GLY A 90 4.89 3.32 -15.40
N PHE A 91 3.69 3.15 -14.82
CA PHE A 91 3.06 1.84 -14.67
C PHE A 91 2.11 1.56 -15.83
N ASP A 92 2.17 0.34 -16.35
CA ASP A 92 1.15 -0.19 -17.23
C ASP A 92 -0.07 -0.66 -16.42
N ILE A 93 -1.27 -0.45 -16.98
CA ILE A 93 -2.52 -0.86 -16.34
C ILE A 93 -3.28 -1.79 -17.27
N GLU A 94 -3.42 -3.05 -16.84
CA GLU A 94 -4.18 -4.06 -17.55
C GLU A 94 -5.49 -4.35 -16.80
N ILE A 95 -6.64 -4.24 -17.49
CA ILE A 95 -7.95 -4.56 -16.92
C ILE A 95 -8.42 -5.90 -17.48
N LYS A 96 -8.46 -6.92 -16.61
CA LYS A 96 -8.92 -8.28 -16.95
C LYS A 96 -10.37 -8.49 -16.51
N VAL A 97 -11.24 -8.82 -17.46
CA VAL A 97 -12.64 -9.19 -17.20
C VAL A 97 -12.82 -10.68 -17.48
N LYS A 98 -13.32 -11.42 -16.48
CA LYS A 98 -13.60 -12.87 -16.61
C LYS A 98 -14.98 -13.20 -16.02
N ARG A 99 -15.66 -14.20 -16.59
CA ARG A 99 -16.91 -14.72 -16.02
C ARG A 99 -16.65 -15.41 -14.68
N THR A 100 -17.56 -15.23 -13.73
CA THR A 100 -17.59 -15.96 -12.46
C THR A 100 -18.75 -16.95 -12.46
N ARG A 101 -18.65 -18.02 -11.66
CA ARG A 101 -19.77 -18.95 -11.40
C ARG A 101 -20.68 -18.48 -10.27
N LYS A 102 -20.30 -17.40 -9.57
CA LYS A 102 -21.11 -16.80 -8.49
C LYS A 102 -22.17 -15.88 -9.08
N ALA A 103 -23.23 -15.60 -8.30
CA ALA A 103 -24.26 -14.64 -8.68
C ALA A 103 -23.72 -13.23 -8.96
N GLN A 104 -22.64 -12.83 -8.26
CA GLN A 104 -21.97 -11.55 -8.46
C GLN A 104 -20.45 -11.72 -8.50
N GLY A 105 -19.80 -11.01 -9.43
CA GLY A 105 -18.35 -10.93 -9.53
C GLY A 105 -17.73 -10.04 -8.45
N VAL A 106 -16.40 -10.07 -8.38
CA VAL A 106 -15.62 -9.18 -7.49
C VAL A 106 -14.73 -8.29 -8.33
N ARG A 107 -14.47 -7.07 -7.84
CA ARG A 107 -13.40 -6.21 -8.36
C ARG A 107 -12.19 -6.38 -7.46
N GLN A 108 -11.06 -6.70 -8.05
CA GLN A 108 -9.79 -6.84 -7.34
C GLN A 108 -8.68 -6.18 -8.14
N LEU A 109 -7.75 -5.53 -7.45
CA LEU A 109 -6.48 -5.10 -8.04
C LEU A 109 -5.45 -6.18 -7.78
N VAL A 110 -4.64 -6.49 -8.78
CA VAL A 110 -3.45 -7.33 -8.65
C VAL A 110 -2.28 -6.46 -9.08
N LEU A 111 -1.30 -6.31 -8.21
CA LEU A 111 -0.03 -5.64 -8.50
C LEU A 111 0.98 -6.74 -8.89
N SER A 112 1.80 -6.47 -9.90
CA SER A 112 2.72 -7.44 -10.52
C SER A 112 4.13 -6.89 -10.55
#